data_AF-A0A8S9MG48-F1
#
_entry.id   AF-A0A8S9MG48-F1
#
_cell.length_a   1.000
_cell.length_b   1.000
_cell.length_c   1.000
_cell.angle_alpha   90.00
_cell.angle_beta   90.00
_cell.angle_gamma   90.00
#
_symmetry.space_group_name_H-M   'P 1'
#
loop_
_entity.id
_entity.type
_entity.pdbx_description
1 polymer ?
#
loop_
_entity_poly.entity_id
_entity_poly.type
_entity_poly.pdbx_seq_one_letter_code
_entity_poly.pdbx_strand_id
1 'polypeptide(L)'
;MWEEAEKAYSILLEDNPLDQVIHKRKVAMAKAQGKPSLAIEHLNKYLEVFMADHDAWRELAEIYVSLQMYKQAAFCYEELILSQPTLPLYHLAYAEVLYTIGGHENLIAARKYYASTIDLTGGKSTRALLGICLCGSAIAQLSKGRNKEDKDMAAPELQSLAATALEKEYKQKAPAKLNLLSSALRSLKL
;
A
#
# COMPACT_ATOMS: atom_id res chain seq x y z
N MET A 1 -34.54 -3.08 -9.13
CA MET A 1 -33.59 -3.26 -8.00
C MET A 1 -32.43 -2.26 -8.00
N TRP A 2 -31.55 -2.16 -9.01
CA TRP A 2 -30.45 -1.16 -8.98
C TRP A 2 -30.87 0.25 -9.39
N GLU A 3 -31.63 0.39 -10.48
CA GLU A 3 -32.10 1.69 -10.98
C GLU A 3 -33.04 2.39 -9.98
N GLU A 4 -33.83 1.62 -9.23
CA GLU A 4 -34.69 2.14 -8.17
C GLU A 4 -33.86 2.70 -7.01
N ALA A 5 -32.79 2.01 -6.62
CA ALA A 5 -31.86 2.48 -5.60
C ALA A 5 -31.15 3.76 -6.05
N GLU A 6 -30.70 3.83 -7.31
CA GLU A 6 -30.08 5.03 -7.88
C GLU A 6 -31.03 6.23 -7.90
N LYS A 7 -32.30 6.02 -8.26
CA LYS A 7 -33.34 7.05 -8.20
C LYS A 7 -33.58 7.50 -6.76
N ALA A 8 -33.74 6.57 -5.82
CA ALA A 8 -33.95 6.88 -4.41
C ALA A 8 -32.78 7.69 -3.82
N TYR A 9 -31.54 7.31 -4.12
CA TYR A 9 -30.35 8.03 -3.67
C TYR A 9 -30.23 9.42 -4.31
N SER A 10 -30.61 9.57 -5.58
CA SER A 10 -30.62 10.88 -6.23
C SER A 10 -31.62 11.82 -5.56
N ILE A 11 -32.84 11.36 -5.26
CA ILE A 11 -33.85 12.16 -4.54
C ILE A 11 -33.36 12.55 -3.13
N LEU A 12 -32.72 11.61 -2.40
CA LEU A 12 -32.19 11.92 -1.07
C LEU A 12 -31.05 12.96 -1.12
N LEU A 13 -30.23 12.94 -2.17
CA LEU A 13 -29.17 13.93 -2.36
C LEU A 13 -29.70 15.29 -2.88
N GLU A 14 -30.87 15.33 -3.51
CA GLU A 14 -31.54 16.61 -3.82
C GLU A 14 -31.99 17.33 -2.54
N ASP A 15 -32.49 16.57 -1.55
CA ASP A 15 -32.90 17.09 -0.24
C ASP A 15 -31.68 17.41 0.66
N ASN A 16 -30.69 16.52 0.69
CA ASN A 16 -29.45 16.71 1.45
C ASN A 16 -28.20 16.37 0.62
N PRO A 17 -27.64 17.34 -0.13
CA PRO A 17 -26.48 17.12 -1.01
C PRO A 17 -25.22 16.65 -0.29
N LEU A 18 -25.12 16.90 1.02
CA LEU A 18 -23.93 16.60 1.84
C LEU A 18 -24.07 15.29 2.64
N ASP A 19 -25.07 14.46 2.34
CA ASP A 19 -25.20 13.15 2.97
C ASP A 19 -24.11 12.18 2.51
N GLN A 20 -23.04 12.09 3.31
CA GLN A 20 -21.89 11.24 3.05
C GLN A 20 -22.27 9.75 2.96
N VAL A 21 -23.29 9.30 3.69
CA VAL A 21 -23.71 7.90 3.69
C VAL A 21 -24.27 7.54 2.32
N ILE A 22 -25.07 8.42 1.72
CA ILE A 22 -25.66 8.18 0.40
C ILE A 22 -24.58 8.21 -0.68
N HIS A 23 -23.63 9.15 -0.63
CA HIS A 23 -22.48 9.14 -1.55
C HIS A 23 -21.67 7.84 -1.47
N LYS A 24 -21.32 7.39 -0.26
CA LYS A 24 -20.61 6.11 -0.06
C LYS A 24 -21.41 4.91 -0.54
N ARG A 25 -22.75 4.91 -0.38
CA ARG A 25 -23.62 3.86 -0.93
C ARG A 25 -23.62 3.83 -2.45
N LYS A 26 -23.58 4.98 -3.13
CA LYS A 26 -23.45 5.03 -4.60
C LYS A 26 -22.14 4.42 -5.08
N VAL A 27 -21.02 4.69 -4.39
CA VAL A 27 -19.72 4.04 -4.64
C VAL A 27 -19.81 2.52 -4.49
N ALA A 28 -20.35 2.05 -3.35
CA ALA A 28 -20.50 0.62 -3.07
C ALA A 28 -21.39 -0.08 -4.11
N MET A 29 -22.47 0.57 -4.54
CA MET A 29 -23.37 0.07 -5.59
C MET A 29 -22.64 -0.04 -6.94
N ALA A 30 -21.86 0.97 -7.33
CA ALA A 30 -21.08 0.92 -8.57
C ALA A 30 -20.05 -0.24 -8.56
N LYS A 31 -19.38 -0.46 -7.42
CA LYS A 31 -18.49 -1.63 -7.23
C LYS A 31 -19.25 -2.96 -7.36
N ALA A 32 -20.39 -3.09 -6.70
CA ALA A 32 -21.20 -4.32 -6.72
C ALA A 32 -21.71 -4.65 -8.14
N GLN A 33 -21.91 -3.65 -8.98
CA GLN A 33 -22.29 -3.81 -10.39
C GLN A 33 -21.10 -4.13 -11.30
N GLY A 34 -19.87 -4.25 -10.78
CA GLY A 34 -18.68 -4.44 -11.60
C GLY A 34 -18.31 -3.21 -12.44
N LYS A 35 -18.66 -2.01 -11.98
CA LYS A 35 -18.37 -0.73 -12.65
C LYS A 35 -17.34 0.09 -11.86
N PRO A 36 -16.07 -0.34 -11.78
CA PRO A 36 -15.06 0.33 -10.95
C PRO A 36 -14.74 1.75 -11.45
N SER A 37 -14.84 2.03 -12.76
CA SER A 37 -14.66 3.38 -13.31
C SER A 37 -15.71 4.36 -12.79
N LEU A 38 -16.97 3.93 -12.64
CA LEU A 38 -18.03 4.74 -12.07
C LEU A 38 -17.82 4.98 -10.56
N ALA A 39 -17.33 3.96 -9.85
CA ALA A 39 -16.96 4.10 -8.44
C ALA A 39 -15.84 5.13 -8.25
N ILE A 40 -14.83 5.13 -9.12
CA ILE A 40 -13.76 6.15 -9.14
C ILE A 40 -14.34 7.55 -9.38
N GLU A 41 -15.23 7.71 -10.37
CA GLU A 41 -15.86 9.00 -10.65
C GLU A 41 -16.63 9.53 -9.43
N HIS A 42 -17.41 8.67 -8.78
CA HIS A 42 -18.14 9.02 -7.57
C HIS A 42 -17.19 9.39 -6.40
N LEU A 43 -16.10 8.64 -6.20
CA LEU A 43 -15.12 8.92 -5.15
C LEU A 43 -14.37 10.23 -5.40
N ASN A 44 -13.95 10.52 -6.63
CA ASN A 44 -13.27 11.78 -6.95
C ASN A 44 -14.20 12.98 -6.66
N LYS A 45 -15.45 12.95 -7.15
CA LYS A 45 -16.46 13.99 -6.86
C LYS A 45 -16.74 14.12 -5.36
N TYR A 46 -16.76 13.01 -4.63
CA TYR A 46 -16.95 13.01 -3.19
C TYR A 46 -15.78 13.68 -2.46
N LEU A 47 -14.54 13.34 -2.85
CA LEU A 47 -13.31 13.85 -2.22
C LEU A 47 -13.04 15.33 -2.54
N GLU A 48 -13.61 15.88 -3.61
CA GLU A 48 -13.64 17.34 -3.85
C GLU A 48 -14.36 18.10 -2.73
N VAL A 49 -15.34 17.47 -2.06
CA VAL A 49 -16.14 18.07 -0.98
C VAL A 49 -15.66 17.60 0.39
N PHE A 50 -15.33 16.32 0.53
CA PHE A 50 -14.99 15.67 1.80
C PHE A 50 -13.54 15.20 1.83
N MET A 51 -12.61 16.12 1.54
CA MET A 51 -11.17 15.81 1.38
C MET A 51 -10.52 15.17 2.61
N ALA A 52 -11.05 15.41 3.81
CA ALA A 52 -10.54 14.83 5.06
C ALA A 52 -11.05 13.40 5.34
N ASP A 53 -11.83 12.81 4.42
CA ASP A 53 -12.34 11.44 4.56
C ASP A 53 -11.28 10.42 4.14
N HIS A 54 -10.53 9.96 5.13
CA HIS A 54 -9.46 8.99 4.93
C HIS A 54 -9.96 7.63 4.42
N ASP A 55 -11.17 7.20 4.79
CA ASP A 55 -11.72 5.94 4.32
C ASP A 55 -12.03 6.01 2.82
N ALA A 56 -12.52 7.15 2.33
CA ALA A 56 -12.75 7.37 0.91
C ALA A 56 -11.44 7.40 0.10
N TRP A 57 -10.39 8.04 0.61
CA TRP A 57 -9.06 8.01 -0.01
C TRP A 57 -8.48 6.59 -0.07
N ARG A 58 -8.62 5.82 1.02
CA ARG A 58 -8.18 4.41 1.06
C ARG A 58 -8.93 3.57 0.05
N GLU A 59 -10.25 3.69 0.02
CA GLU A 59 -11.12 2.98 -0.93
C GLU A 59 -10.74 3.30 -2.38
N LEU A 60 -10.49 4.58 -2.69
CA LEU A 60 -10.02 5.01 -4.00
C LEU A 60 -8.66 4.39 -4.36
N ALA A 61 -7.71 4.39 -3.42
CA ALA A 61 -6.41 3.76 -3.60
C ALA A 61 -6.53 2.26 -3.90
N GLU A 62 -7.37 1.54 -3.15
CA GLU A 62 -7.59 0.10 -3.31
C GLU A 62 -8.22 -0.23 -4.68
N ILE A 63 -9.17 0.58 -5.15
CA ILE A 63 -9.73 0.42 -6.51
C ILE A 63 -8.61 0.64 -7.55
N TYR A 64 -7.79 1.69 -7.42
CA TYR A 64 -6.68 1.92 -8.35
C TYR A 64 -5.67 0.77 -8.35
N VAL A 65 -5.33 0.19 -7.19
CA VAL A 65 -4.48 -1.01 -7.11
C VAL A 65 -5.12 -2.17 -7.86
N SER A 66 -6.42 -2.42 -7.67
CA SER A 66 -7.13 -3.51 -8.35
C SER A 66 -7.13 -3.38 -9.88
N LEU A 67 -7.06 -2.15 -10.38
CA LEU A 67 -7.00 -1.82 -11.81
C LEU A 67 -5.56 -1.63 -12.32
N GLN A 68 -4.54 -1.91 -11.49
CA GLN A 68 -3.12 -1.72 -11.82
C GLN A 68 -2.75 -0.26 -12.14
N MET A 69 -3.55 0.70 -11.69
CA MET A 69 -3.35 2.14 -11.83
C MET A 69 -2.45 2.64 -10.69
N TYR A 70 -1.23 2.09 -10.60
CA TYR A 70 -0.37 2.24 -9.42
C TYR A 70 0.07 3.68 -9.13
N LYS A 71 0.21 4.53 -10.15
CA LYS A 71 0.57 5.95 -9.94
C LYS A 71 -0.54 6.72 -9.23
N GLN A 72 -1.79 6.45 -9.59
CA GLN A 72 -2.96 7.04 -8.95
C GLN A 72 -3.15 6.48 -7.54
N ALA A 73 -2.92 5.18 -7.35
CA ALA A 73 -2.91 4.59 -6.01
C ALA A 73 -1.83 5.21 -5.10
N ALA A 74 -0.62 5.42 -5.65
CA ALA A 74 0.48 6.07 -4.95
C ALA A 74 0.09 7.46 -4.45
N PHE A 75 -0.50 8.29 -5.32
CA PHE A 75 -1.01 9.60 -4.96
C PHE A 75 -2.02 9.54 -3.80
N CYS A 76 -2.99 8.61 -3.86
CA CYS A 76 -3.96 8.46 -2.77
C CYS A 76 -3.30 8.10 -1.43
N TYR A 77 -2.28 7.25 -1.45
CA TYR A 77 -1.53 6.91 -0.23
C TYR A 77 -0.63 8.05 0.26
N GLU A 78 -0.13 8.91 -0.62
CA GLU A 78 0.59 10.13 -0.21
C GLU A 78 -0.33 11.07 0.57
N GLU A 79 -1.56 11.31 0.10
CA GLU A 79 -2.58 12.09 0.82
C GLU A 79 -2.93 11.48 2.18
N LEU A 80 -3.02 10.15 2.25
CA LEU A 80 -3.27 9.42 3.51
C LEU A 80 -2.11 9.54 4.50
N ILE A 81 -0.86 9.49 4.03
CA ILE A 81 0.32 9.66 4.87
C ILE A 81 0.45 11.12 5.32
N LEU A 82 0.13 12.08 4.46
CA LEU A 82 0.16 13.51 4.78
C LEU A 82 -0.85 13.83 5.91
N SER A 83 -2.04 13.25 5.85
CA SER A 83 -3.09 13.43 6.86
C SER A 83 -2.87 12.63 8.14
N GLN A 84 -2.36 11.40 8.04
CA GLN A 84 -2.12 10.50 9.18
C GLN A 84 -0.71 9.88 9.13
N PRO A 85 0.35 10.66 9.43
CA PRO A 85 1.73 10.25 9.23
C PRO A 85 2.19 9.12 10.17
N THR A 86 1.46 8.86 11.25
CA THR A 86 1.82 7.83 12.23
C THR A 86 1.08 6.51 12.03
N LEU A 87 0.17 6.41 11.05
CA LEU A 87 -0.57 5.17 10.82
C LEU A 87 0.26 4.18 9.97
N PRO A 88 0.75 3.06 10.54
CA PRO A 88 1.70 2.18 9.85
C PRO A 88 1.12 1.53 8.58
N LEU A 89 -0.21 1.37 8.53
CA LEU A 89 -0.88 0.70 7.42
C LEU A 89 -0.77 1.49 6.11
N TYR A 90 -0.71 2.84 6.16
CA TYR A 90 -0.53 3.66 4.96
C TYR A 90 0.90 3.58 4.43
N HIS A 91 1.89 3.63 5.31
CA HIS A 91 3.30 3.42 4.95
C HIS A 91 3.51 2.06 4.30
N LEU A 92 2.90 1.00 4.86
CA LEU A 92 3.01 -0.35 4.33
C LEU A 92 2.41 -0.46 2.93
N ALA A 93 1.18 0.04 2.74
CA ALA A 93 0.50 -0.02 1.45
C ALA A 93 1.21 0.82 0.38
N TYR A 94 1.71 2.01 0.74
CA TYR A 94 2.49 2.85 -0.16
C TYR A 94 3.81 2.17 -0.57
N ALA A 95 4.52 1.55 0.37
CA ALA A 95 5.73 0.79 0.09
C ALA A 95 5.47 -0.36 -0.90
N GLU A 96 4.34 -1.05 -0.77
CA GLU A 96 3.93 -2.12 -1.69
C GLU A 96 3.61 -1.61 -3.09
N VAL A 97 2.91 -0.48 -3.19
CA VAL A 97 2.63 0.17 -4.47
C VAL A 97 3.93 0.60 -5.15
N LEU A 98 4.83 1.27 -4.42
CA LEU A 98 6.13 1.69 -4.95
C LEU A 98 7.01 0.51 -5.38
N TYR A 99 7.04 -0.56 -4.58
CA TYR A 99 7.76 -1.79 -4.93
C TYR A 99 7.20 -2.39 -6.23
N THR A 100 5.88 -2.37 -6.40
CA THR A 100 5.18 -2.90 -7.57
C THR A 100 5.43 -2.06 -8.83
N ILE A 101 5.44 -0.72 -8.70
CA ILE A 101 5.85 0.18 -9.79
C ILE A 101 7.30 -0.12 -10.23
N GLY A 102 8.15 -0.44 -9.25
CA GLY A 102 9.54 -0.80 -9.49
C GLY A 102 10.37 0.37 -10.03
N GLY A 103 11.56 0.06 -10.52
CA GLY A 103 12.57 1.07 -10.82
C GLY A 103 13.38 1.44 -9.57
N HIS A 104 14.61 1.92 -9.80
CA HIS A 104 15.59 2.06 -8.73
C HIS A 104 15.15 3.04 -7.64
N GLU A 105 14.62 4.20 -8.03
CA GLU A 105 14.16 5.24 -7.11
C GLU A 105 12.97 4.79 -6.27
N ASN A 106 11.95 4.18 -6.91
CA ASN A 106 10.77 3.68 -6.20
C ASN A 106 11.13 2.53 -5.25
N LEU A 107 12.09 1.67 -5.59
CA LEU A 107 12.53 0.61 -4.68
C LEU A 107 13.28 1.15 -3.46
N ILE A 108 14.08 2.22 -3.64
CA ILE A 108 14.70 2.93 -2.52
C ILE A 108 13.62 3.58 -1.65
N ALA A 109 12.64 4.24 -2.26
CA ALA A 109 11.52 4.83 -1.53
C ALA A 109 10.69 3.76 -0.79
N ALA A 110 10.32 2.67 -1.46
CA ALA A 110 9.63 1.53 -0.86
C ALA A 110 10.38 0.99 0.37
N ARG A 111 11.71 0.83 0.27
CA ARG A 111 12.53 0.42 1.41
C ARG A 111 12.42 1.38 2.59
N LYS A 112 12.40 2.70 2.35
CA LYS A 112 12.21 3.71 3.41
C LYS A 112 10.84 3.58 4.08
N TYR A 113 9.78 3.39 3.32
CA TYR A 113 8.42 3.25 3.86
C TYR A 113 8.18 1.90 4.56
N TYR A 114 8.81 0.82 4.09
CA TYR A 114 8.87 -0.42 4.87
C TYR A 114 9.62 -0.24 6.19
N ALA A 115 10.75 0.48 6.21
CA ALA A 115 11.47 0.79 7.44
C ALA A 115 10.62 1.62 8.40
N SER A 116 9.94 2.65 7.91
CA SER A 116 8.99 3.43 8.71
C SER A 116 7.86 2.56 9.30
N THR A 117 7.34 1.62 8.52
CA THR A 117 6.35 0.64 9.02
C THR A 117 6.92 -0.22 10.15
N ILE A 118 8.18 -0.67 10.05
CA ILE A 118 8.85 -1.43 11.10
C ILE A 118 8.95 -0.58 12.37
N ASP A 119 9.39 0.67 12.25
CA ASP A 119 9.54 1.58 13.39
C ASP A 119 8.19 1.86 14.07
N LEU A 120 7.16 2.24 13.29
CA LEU A 120 5.82 2.54 13.78
C LEU A 120 5.11 1.32 14.40
N THR A 121 5.53 0.10 14.07
CA THR A 121 4.99 -1.15 14.64
C THR A 121 5.86 -1.74 15.75
N GLY A 122 6.96 -1.08 16.12
CA GLY A 122 7.92 -1.60 17.10
C GLY A 122 8.56 -2.92 16.67
N GLY A 123 8.84 -3.08 15.38
CA GLY A 123 9.49 -4.26 14.81
C GLY A 123 8.58 -5.46 14.52
N LYS A 124 7.27 -5.32 14.70
CA LYS A 124 6.32 -6.46 14.66
C LYS A 124 5.78 -6.77 13.27
N SER A 125 5.94 -5.86 12.30
CA SER A 125 5.45 -6.05 10.94
C SER A 125 6.32 -7.03 10.15
N THR A 126 5.96 -8.31 10.16
CA THR A 126 6.60 -9.36 9.34
C THR A 126 6.53 -9.06 7.84
N ARG A 127 5.44 -8.42 7.41
CA ARG A 127 5.24 -8.02 6.02
C ARG A 127 6.24 -6.93 5.60
N ALA A 128 6.48 -5.94 6.46
CA ALA A 128 7.48 -4.92 6.19
C ALA A 128 8.91 -5.46 6.26
N LEU A 129 9.22 -6.35 7.20
CA LEU A 129 10.52 -7.03 7.27
C LEU A 129 10.82 -7.80 5.98
N LEU A 130 9.84 -8.55 5.46
CA LEU A 130 9.98 -9.21 4.15
C LEU A 130 10.14 -8.20 3.01
N GLY A 131 9.38 -7.09 3.05
CA GLY A 131 9.50 -5.98 2.10
C GLY A 131 10.92 -5.42 2.00
N ILE A 132 11.60 -5.23 3.15
CA ILE A 132 13.02 -4.80 3.18
C ILE A 132 13.92 -5.81 2.44
N CYS A 133 13.78 -7.11 2.72
CA CYS A 133 14.57 -8.14 2.05
C CYS A 133 14.32 -8.16 0.53
N LEU A 134 13.06 -8.03 0.11
CA LEU A 134 12.67 -7.99 -1.31
C LEU A 134 13.23 -6.74 -2.02
N CYS A 135 13.07 -5.56 -1.42
CA CYS A 135 13.67 -4.33 -1.95
C CYS A 135 15.19 -4.47 -2.10
N GLY A 136 15.85 -5.04 -1.10
CA GLY A 136 17.28 -5.32 -1.11
C GLY A 136 17.73 -6.14 -2.32
N SER A 137 17.09 -7.30 -2.50
CA SER A 137 17.37 -8.19 -3.64
C SER A 137 17.08 -7.50 -4.98
N ALA A 138 15.95 -6.81 -5.11
CA ALA A 138 15.57 -6.13 -6.34
C ALA A 138 16.54 -4.99 -6.70
N ILE A 139 16.94 -4.18 -5.74
CA ILE A 139 17.93 -3.11 -5.92
C ILE A 139 19.29 -3.71 -6.31
N ALA A 140 19.71 -4.79 -5.66
CA ALA A 140 20.95 -5.47 -5.99
C ALA A 140 20.95 -5.97 -7.45
N GLN A 141 19.86 -6.57 -7.93
CA GLN A 141 19.74 -7.00 -9.33
C GLN A 141 19.83 -5.82 -10.31
N LEU A 142 19.14 -4.70 -10.03
CA LEU A 142 19.15 -3.52 -10.89
C LEU A 142 20.49 -2.76 -10.87
N SER A 143 21.25 -2.90 -9.79
CA SER A 143 22.56 -2.26 -9.64
C SER A 143 23.70 -2.99 -10.37
N LYS A 144 23.46 -4.22 -10.87
CA LYS A 144 24.45 -4.98 -11.64
C LYS A 144 24.77 -4.24 -12.95
N GLY A 145 25.95 -3.60 -12.99
CA GLY A 145 26.43 -2.83 -14.13
C GLY A 145 26.33 -1.31 -13.98
N ARG A 146 25.84 -0.79 -12.84
CA ARG A 146 25.89 0.66 -12.51
C ARG A 146 27.17 1.01 -11.73
N ASN A 147 27.68 2.24 -11.92
CA ASN A 147 28.85 2.75 -11.21
C ASN A 147 28.64 2.71 -9.68
N LYS A 148 29.70 2.37 -8.95
CA LYS A 148 29.67 2.09 -7.49
C LYS A 148 29.42 3.33 -6.61
N GLU A 149 29.30 4.51 -7.18
CA GLU A 149 29.25 5.78 -6.45
C GLU A 149 27.91 6.03 -5.72
N ASP A 150 26.82 5.37 -6.14
CA ASP A 150 25.49 5.45 -5.51
C ASP A 150 25.19 4.26 -4.56
N LYS A 151 26.21 3.59 -4.04
CA LYS A 151 25.97 2.48 -3.09
C LYS A 151 25.56 3.04 -1.73
N ASP A 152 24.28 2.88 -1.40
CA ASP A 152 23.78 3.01 -0.02
C ASP A 152 24.50 1.97 0.88
N MET A 153 25.51 2.43 1.61
CA MET A 153 26.39 1.60 2.44
C MET A 153 25.65 0.90 3.58
N ALA A 154 24.51 1.45 4.05
CA ALA A 154 23.71 0.86 5.12
C ALA A 154 22.68 -0.17 4.61
N ALA A 155 22.45 -0.23 3.30
CA ALA A 155 21.45 -1.10 2.71
C ALA A 155 21.65 -2.61 2.96
N PRO A 156 22.87 -3.17 2.90
CA PRO A 156 23.08 -4.60 3.15
C PRO A 156 22.87 -5.00 4.62
N GLU A 157 23.28 -4.14 5.55
CA GLU A 157 23.12 -4.37 6.99
C GLU A 157 21.63 -4.42 7.37
N LEU A 158 20.84 -3.46 6.88
CA LEU A 158 19.39 -3.41 7.11
C LEU A 158 18.68 -4.68 6.62
N GLN A 159 19.11 -5.23 5.48
CA GLN A 159 18.54 -6.47 4.93
C GLN A 159 18.84 -7.69 5.80
N SER A 160 20.08 -7.82 6.27
CA SER A 160 20.51 -8.90 7.16
C SER A 160 19.78 -8.84 8.51
N LEU A 161 19.62 -7.64 9.08
CA LEU A 161 18.87 -7.42 10.31
C LEU A 161 17.39 -7.77 10.13
N ALA A 162 16.77 -7.35 9.03
CA ALA A 162 15.38 -7.68 8.73
C ALA A 162 15.15 -9.20 8.57
N ALA A 163 16.06 -9.89 7.87
CA ALA A 163 16.02 -11.33 7.71
C ALA A 163 16.14 -12.06 9.07
N THR A 164 17.09 -11.63 9.91
CA THR A 164 17.29 -12.21 11.24
C THR A 164 16.06 -12.01 12.15
N ALA A 165 15.48 -10.81 12.13
CA ALA A 165 14.25 -10.52 12.87
C ALA A 165 13.08 -11.38 12.39
N LEU A 166 12.94 -11.58 11.08
CA LEU A 166 11.88 -12.40 10.49
C LEU A 166 12.04 -13.89 10.86
N GLU A 167 13.26 -14.42 10.84
CA GLU A 167 13.53 -15.79 11.29
C GLU A 167 13.24 -15.99 12.78
N LYS A 168 13.59 -15.01 13.61
CA LYS A 168 13.27 -15.03 15.05
C LYS A 168 11.76 -15.06 15.27
N GLU A 169 11.01 -14.25 14.54
CA GLU A 169 9.55 -14.21 14.63
C GLU A 169 8.91 -15.53 14.19
N TYR A 170 9.39 -16.12 13.10
CA TYR A 170 8.88 -17.42 12.61
C TYR A 170 9.23 -18.57 13.55
N LYS A 171 10.42 -18.57 14.17
CA LYS A 171 10.77 -19.55 15.22
C LYS A 171 9.75 -19.55 16.36
N GLN A 172 9.23 -18.39 16.73
CA GLN A 172 8.28 -18.23 17.83
C GLN A 172 6.83 -18.51 17.41
N LYS A 173 6.38 -17.93 16.30
CA LYS A 173 4.95 -17.95 15.92
C LYS A 173 4.57 -19.08 14.95
N ALA A 174 5.52 -19.55 14.14
CA ALA A 174 5.24 -20.52 13.08
C ALA A 174 6.46 -21.43 12.81
N PRO A 175 6.95 -22.21 13.79
CA PRO A 175 8.18 -22.99 13.66
C PRO A 175 8.15 -23.97 12.50
N ALA A 176 6.98 -24.54 12.18
CA ALA A 176 6.79 -25.43 11.03
C ALA A 176 7.08 -24.76 9.67
N LYS A 177 6.99 -23.43 9.58
CA LYS A 177 7.26 -22.65 8.35
C LYS A 177 8.66 -22.07 8.30
N LEU A 178 9.48 -22.23 9.35
CA LEU A 178 10.81 -21.64 9.43
C LEU A 178 11.73 -22.11 8.30
N ASN A 179 11.74 -23.42 8.00
CA ASN A 179 12.57 -23.98 6.92
C ASN A 179 12.21 -23.39 5.55
N LEU A 180 10.91 -23.17 5.31
CA LEU A 180 10.43 -22.52 4.09
C LEU A 180 10.90 -21.07 4.02
N LEU A 181 10.77 -20.32 5.12
CA LEU A 181 11.24 -18.94 5.19
C LEU A 181 12.76 -18.85 4.95
N SER A 182 13.57 -19.63 5.67
CA SER A 182 15.03 -19.59 5.52
C SER A 182 15.48 -20.04 4.12
N SER A 183 14.72 -20.93 3.46
CA SER A 183 14.96 -21.24 2.04
C SER A 183 14.65 -20.05 1.13
N ALA A 184 13.53 -19.35 1.36
CA ALA A 184 13.16 -18.17 0.60
C ALA A 184 14.16 -17.03 0.79
N LEU A 185 14.59 -16.74 2.02
CA LEU A 185 15.59 -15.70 2.32
C LEU A 185 16.94 -16.00 1.65
N ARG A 186 17.39 -17.26 1.64
CA ARG A 186 18.60 -17.66 0.92
C ARG A 186 18.50 -17.43 -0.60
N SER A 187 17.32 -17.64 -1.18
CA SER A 187 17.12 -17.40 -2.63
C SER A 187 17.26 -15.92 -3.02
N LEU A 188 17.03 -15.00 -2.08
CA LEU A 188 17.13 -13.55 -2.31
C LEU A 188 18.58 -13.05 -2.37
N LYS A 189 19.58 -13.89 -2.04
CA LYS A 189 21.01 -13.54 -2.03
C LYS A 189 21.29 -12.26 -1.22
N LEU A 190 20.69 -12.18 -0.03
CA LEU A 190 20.90 -11.12 0.95
C LEU A 190 22.35 -11.09 1.44
#